data_AF-A0A8D8G0Y7-F1
#
_entry.id   AF-A0A8D8G0Y7-F1
#
_cell.length_a   1.000
_cell.length_b   1.000
_cell.length_c   1.000
_cell.angle_alpha   90.00
_cell.angle_beta   90.00
_cell.angle_gamma   90.00
#
_symmetry.space_group_name_H-M   'P 1'
#
loop_
_entity.id
_entity.type
_entity.pdbx_description
1 polymer ?
#
loop_
_entity_poly.entity_id
_entity_poly.type
_entity_poly.pdbx_seq_one_letter_code
_entity_poly.pdbx_strand_id
1 'polypeptide(L)'
;FIMNFFEYQIVAVVDNEAHINTARELKGSKFCHPGHQIQNHWTEVLADYFETKLVPRECEDDLSPTESRIKAVANFFGPSCKAGPWVSDPEEDRILKNKYPSLCQLCYNPYQCGIGDKHWGRRGPLYCLTSGAGEVAWVRLDDVKSHFGVRQS
;
A
#
# COMPACT_ATOMS: atom_id res chain seq x y z
N PHE A 1 22.20 -17.48 -23.51
CA PHE A 1 21.58 -16.20 -23.10
C PHE A 1 20.68 -16.47 -21.92
N ILE A 2 21.21 -16.35 -20.69
CA ILE A 2 20.39 -16.41 -19.47
C ILE A 2 20.05 -14.97 -19.13
N MET A 3 18.88 -14.50 -19.58
CA MET A 3 18.29 -13.28 -19.02
C MET A 3 17.32 -13.71 -17.95
N ASN A 4 17.79 -13.78 -16.70
CA ASN A 4 16.89 -13.85 -15.58
C ASN A 4 17.43 -12.95 -14.47
N PHE A 5 16.93 -11.71 -14.43
CA PHE A 5 16.91 -10.89 -13.24
C PHE A 5 15.60 -10.10 -13.31
N PHE A 6 14.62 -10.45 -12.48
CA PHE A 6 13.60 -9.47 -12.10
C PHE A 6 14.36 -8.29 -11.50
N GLU A 7 14.17 -7.09 -12.05
CA GLU A 7 14.90 -5.90 -11.58
C GLU A 7 14.63 -5.66 -10.09
N TYR A 8 13.43 -6.04 -9.61
CA TYR A 8 13.00 -5.96 -8.22
C TYR A 8 12.05 -7.13 -7.86
N GLN A 9 12.18 -7.69 -6.66
CA GLN A 9 11.20 -8.62 -6.08
C GLN A 9 10.37 -7.88 -5.02
N ILE A 10 9.05 -7.98 -5.09
CA ILE A 10 8.12 -7.34 -4.15
C ILE A 10 7.38 -8.41 -3.36
N VAL A 11 7.20 -8.17 -2.07
CA VAL A 11 6.65 -9.11 -1.11
C VAL A 11 5.66 -8.41 -0.19
N ALA A 12 4.68 -9.17 0.29
CA ALA A 12 3.91 -8.78 1.46
C ALA A 12 4.68 -9.22 2.71
N VAL A 13 5.00 -8.29 3.59
CA VAL A 13 5.54 -8.59 4.92
C VAL A 13 4.40 -8.51 5.91
N VAL A 14 4.25 -9.55 6.71
CA VAL A 14 3.15 -9.72 7.64
C VAL A 14 3.72 -9.75 9.06
N ASP A 15 3.06 -9.05 9.97
CA ASP A 15 3.37 -9.11 11.39
C ASP A 15 3.01 -10.50 11.96
N ASN A 16 3.92 -11.08 12.75
CA ASN A 16 3.74 -12.45 13.26
C ASN A 16 2.54 -12.56 14.24
N GLU A 17 2.18 -11.48 14.93
CA GLU A 17 1.05 -11.44 15.87
C GLU A 17 -0.30 -11.22 15.16
N ALA A 18 -0.29 -10.85 13.88
CA ALA A 18 -1.51 -10.70 13.08
C ALA A 18 -2.18 -12.05 12.73
N HIS A 19 -1.47 -13.17 12.90
CA HIS A 19 -1.95 -14.52 12.59
C HIS A 19 -2.46 -14.71 11.14
N ILE A 20 -1.95 -13.91 10.20
CA ILE A 20 -2.26 -14.00 8.76
C ILE A 20 -1.26 -14.94 8.09
N ASN A 21 -1.75 -16.05 7.54
CA ASN A 21 -0.94 -17.09 6.89
C ASN A 21 -1.26 -17.24 5.40
N THR A 22 -2.38 -16.67 4.94
CA THR A 22 -2.83 -16.78 3.55
C THR A 22 -3.31 -15.44 2.99
N ALA A 23 -3.31 -15.31 1.67
CA ALA A 23 -3.81 -14.12 0.98
C ALA A 23 -5.29 -13.81 1.28
N ARG A 24 -6.11 -14.81 1.63
CA ARG A 24 -7.52 -14.63 1.96
C ARG A 24 -7.73 -13.96 3.32
N GLU A 25 -6.80 -14.18 4.24
CA GLU A 25 -6.83 -13.62 5.61
C GLU A 25 -6.37 -12.17 5.65
N LEU A 26 -5.90 -11.61 4.53
CA LEU A 26 -5.61 -10.18 4.39
C LEU A 26 -6.87 -9.31 4.43
N LYS A 27 -8.05 -9.89 4.19
CA LYS A 27 -9.30 -9.14 4.25
C LYS A 27 -9.55 -8.65 5.68
N GLY A 28 -9.71 -7.34 5.84
CA GLY A 28 -9.90 -6.66 7.12
C GLY A 28 -8.62 -6.33 7.88
N SER A 29 -7.45 -6.77 7.38
CA SER A 29 -6.16 -6.49 8.02
C SER A 29 -5.75 -5.01 7.89
N LYS A 30 -4.90 -4.55 8.81
CA LYS A 30 -4.33 -3.21 8.81
C LYS A 30 -3.21 -3.07 7.79
N PHE A 31 -3.37 -2.22 6.78
CA PHE A 31 -2.49 -2.24 5.60
C PHE A 31 -1.60 -1.01 5.46
N CYS A 32 -0.30 -1.24 5.28
CA CYS A 32 0.71 -0.24 4.97
C CYS A 32 1.03 -0.28 3.46
N HIS A 33 0.51 0.71 2.72
CA HIS A 33 0.67 0.81 1.28
C HIS A 33 1.78 1.82 0.92
N PRO A 34 2.68 1.52 -0.05
CA PRO A 34 3.80 2.41 -0.41
C PRO A 34 3.37 3.75 -1.02
N GLY A 35 2.14 3.82 -1.53
CA GLY A 35 1.61 4.94 -2.28
C GLY A 35 2.20 5.01 -3.69
N HIS A 36 1.74 5.98 -4.48
CA HIS A 36 2.34 6.28 -5.77
C HIS A 36 3.57 7.15 -5.58
N GLN A 37 4.72 6.74 -6.10
CA GLN A 37 5.90 7.59 -6.13
C GLN A 37 6.03 8.29 -7.49
N ILE A 38 6.53 9.52 -7.44
CA ILE A 38 6.71 10.38 -8.62
C ILE A 38 8.05 10.07 -9.33
N GLN A 39 8.87 9.12 -8.83
CA GLN A 39 10.21 8.82 -9.34
C GLN A 39 10.43 7.32 -9.63
N ASN A 40 11.47 7.04 -10.43
CA ASN A 40 11.85 5.76 -11.09
C ASN A 40 12.13 4.54 -10.18
N HIS A 41 11.68 4.54 -8.91
CA HIS A 41 11.92 3.45 -7.96
C HIS A 41 10.67 2.63 -7.64
N TRP A 42 9.49 3.15 -8.00
CA TRP A 42 8.20 2.52 -7.77
C TRP A 42 7.21 2.99 -8.85
N THR A 43 6.81 2.09 -9.76
CA THR A 43 5.78 2.44 -10.76
C THR A 43 4.39 2.29 -10.13
N GLU A 44 3.41 3.06 -10.61
CA GLU A 44 1.99 2.89 -10.27
C GLU A 44 1.56 1.43 -10.42
N VAL A 45 2.05 0.77 -11.47
CA VAL A 45 1.81 -0.67 -11.72
C VAL A 45 2.27 -1.53 -10.54
N LEU A 46 3.45 -1.28 -9.97
CA LEU A 46 3.98 -2.08 -8.86
C LEU A 46 3.31 -1.74 -7.52
N ALA A 47 2.87 -0.50 -7.33
CA ALA A 47 2.07 -0.10 -6.17
C ALA A 47 0.72 -0.83 -6.16
N ASP A 48 -0.01 -0.75 -7.27
CA ASP A 48 -1.38 -1.24 -7.35
C ASP A 48 -1.48 -2.73 -7.72
N TYR A 49 -0.37 -3.39 -8.05
CA TYR A 49 -0.36 -4.81 -8.42
C TYR A 49 -0.98 -5.68 -7.32
N PHE A 50 -0.58 -5.45 -6.07
CA PHE A 50 -1.04 -6.24 -4.93
C PHE A 50 -2.55 -6.10 -4.74
N GLU A 51 -3.04 -4.87 -4.76
CA GLU A 51 -4.47 -4.55 -4.69
C GLU A 51 -5.23 -5.19 -5.85
N THR A 52 -4.73 -5.06 -7.08
CA THR A 52 -5.37 -5.62 -8.28
C THR A 52 -5.46 -7.15 -8.27
N LYS A 53 -4.56 -7.84 -7.56
CA LYS A 53 -4.58 -9.31 -7.44
C LYS A 53 -5.46 -9.81 -6.31
N LEU A 54 -5.63 -9.03 -5.24
CA LEU A 54 -6.33 -9.45 -4.03
C LEU A 54 -7.77 -8.94 -3.96
N VAL A 55 -7.99 -7.73 -4.44
CA VAL A 55 -9.23 -7.00 -4.27
C VAL A 55 -10.12 -7.28 -5.49
N PRO A 56 -11.22 -8.03 -5.32
CA PRO A 56 -12.18 -8.20 -6.40
C PRO A 56 -12.77 -6.83 -6.76
N ARG A 57 -12.93 -6.58 -8.06
CA ARG A 57 -13.55 -5.35 -8.56
C ARG A 57 -15.02 -5.59 -8.81
N GLU A 58 -15.85 -4.73 -8.25
CA GLU A 58 -17.25 -4.62 -8.60
C GLU A 58 -17.39 -3.41 -9.54
N CYS A 59 -17.98 -3.63 -10.72
CA CYS A 59 -18.30 -2.54 -11.63
C CYS A 59 -19.55 -1.85 -11.10
N GLU A 60 -19.39 -0.59 -10.67
CA GLU A 60 -20.48 0.24 -10.19
C GLU A 60 -20.68 1.38 -11.19
N ASP A 61 -21.90 1.50 -11.72
CA ASP A 61 -22.21 2.43 -12.82
C ASP A 61 -22.13 3.91 -12.40
N ASP A 62 -22.15 4.20 -11.09
CA ASP A 62 -22.14 5.54 -10.51
C ASP A 62 -20.75 6.04 -10.10
N LEU A 63 -19.72 5.20 -10.18
CA LEU A 63 -18.35 5.54 -9.76
C LEU A 63 -17.39 5.60 -10.95
N SER A 64 -16.42 6.51 -10.88
CA SER A 64 -15.31 6.48 -11.82
C SER A 64 -14.49 5.18 -11.63
N PRO A 65 -13.80 4.67 -12.68
CA PRO A 65 -12.95 3.49 -12.54
C PRO A 65 -11.87 3.64 -11.45
N THR A 66 -11.40 4.87 -11.20
CA THR A 66 -10.41 5.16 -10.17
C THR A 66 -11.04 5.11 -8.78
N GLU A 67 -12.20 5.73 -8.61
CA GLU A 67 -12.92 5.71 -7.34
C GLU A 67 -13.39 4.30 -6.97
N SER A 68 -13.88 3.52 -7.94
CA SER A 68 -14.22 2.10 -7.75
C SER A 68 -13.03 1.29 -7.21
N ARG A 69 -11.81 1.52 -7.73
CA ARG A 69 -10.58 0.88 -7.18
C ARG A 69 -10.31 1.31 -5.74
N ILE A 70 -10.34 2.61 -5.46
CA ILE A 70 -10.10 3.16 -4.12
C ILE A 70 -11.11 2.58 -3.12
N LYS A 71 -12.39 2.58 -3.47
CA LYS A 71 -13.48 1.99 -2.68
C LYS A 71 -13.25 0.51 -2.43
N ALA A 72 -12.89 -0.26 -3.45
CA ALA A 72 -12.68 -1.70 -3.30
C ALA A 72 -11.53 -2.00 -2.32
N VAL A 73 -10.43 -1.24 -2.38
CA VAL A 73 -9.31 -1.36 -1.43
C VAL A 73 -9.74 -0.96 -0.01
N ALA A 74 -10.47 0.15 0.11
CA ALA A 74 -11.01 0.62 1.40
C ALA A 74 -11.98 -0.37 2.05
N ASN A 75 -12.68 -1.18 1.25
CA ASN A 75 -13.60 -2.22 1.72
C ASN A 75 -12.90 -3.56 2.00
N PHE A 76 -11.80 -3.84 1.30
CA PHE A 76 -11.06 -5.09 1.46
C PHE A 76 -10.18 -5.05 2.71
N PHE A 77 -9.43 -3.97 2.92
CA PHE A 77 -8.58 -3.79 4.09
C PHE A 77 -9.30 -3.04 5.22
N GLY A 78 -8.78 -3.14 6.44
CA GLY A 78 -9.20 -2.31 7.56
C GLY A 78 -8.60 -0.91 7.48
N PRO A 79 -8.33 -0.27 8.65
CA PRO A 79 -7.50 0.94 8.69
C PRO A 79 -6.20 0.73 7.90
N SER A 80 -5.83 1.70 7.08
CA SER A 80 -4.66 1.60 6.21
C SER A 80 -3.87 2.91 6.19
N CYS A 81 -2.65 2.86 5.65
CA CYS A 81 -1.95 4.04 5.16
C CYS A 81 -1.64 3.89 3.67
N LYS A 82 -2.41 4.59 2.83
CA LYS A 82 -2.16 4.82 1.41
C LYS A 82 -1.91 6.31 1.21
N ALA A 83 -0.79 6.81 1.73
CA ALA A 83 -0.42 8.22 1.58
C ALA A 83 0.01 8.58 0.14
N GLY A 84 0.14 9.88 -0.13
CA GLY A 84 0.47 10.41 -1.45
C GLY A 84 -0.76 10.67 -2.31
N PRO A 85 -0.59 11.08 -3.57
CA PRO A 85 -1.71 11.36 -4.47
C PRO A 85 -2.39 10.06 -4.92
N TRP A 86 -3.72 9.99 -4.80
CA TRP A 86 -4.56 8.93 -5.37
C TRP A 86 -4.98 9.28 -6.79
N VAL A 87 -5.13 10.57 -7.09
CA VAL A 87 -5.41 11.14 -8.41
C VAL A 87 -4.54 12.36 -8.67
N SER A 88 -4.50 12.82 -9.92
CA SER A 88 -3.66 13.96 -10.33
C SER A 88 -4.25 15.32 -9.93
N ASP A 89 -5.59 15.45 -9.90
CA ASP A 89 -6.24 16.68 -9.47
C ASP A 89 -6.25 16.77 -7.93
N PRO A 90 -5.66 17.83 -7.33
CA PRO A 90 -5.54 17.91 -5.88
C PRO A 90 -6.88 18.07 -5.14
N GLU A 91 -7.90 18.67 -5.76
CA GLU A 91 -9.19 18.85 -5.12
C GLU A 91 -9.99 17.54 -5.16
N GLU A 92 -9.96 16.83 -6.27
CA GLU A 92 -10.52 15.47 -6.39
C GLU A 92 -9.83 14.51 -5.40
N ASP A 93 -8.49 14.57 -5.28
CA ASP A 93 -7.73 13.78 -4.31
C ASP A 93 -8.20 14.02 -2.88
N ARG A 94 -8.42 15.30 -2.51
CA ARG A 94 -8.95 15.70 -1.20
C ARG A 94 -10.36 15.19 -0.97
N ILE A 95 -11.24 15.27 -1.99
CA ILE A 95 -12.62 14.76 -1.92
C ILE A 95 -12.60 13.25 -1.69
N LEU A 96 -11.80 12.50 -2.46
CA LEU A 96 -11.69 11.05 -2.34
C LEU A 96 -11.15 10.65 -0.96
N LYS A 97 -10.11 11.32 -0.46
CA LYS A 97 -9.56 11.05 0.89
C LYS A 97 -10.57 11.29 2.01
N ASN A 98 -11.39 12.32 1.89
CA ASN A 98 -12.48 12.57 2.83
C ASN A 98 -13.59 11.50 2.73
N LYS A 99 -13.84 10.97 1.53
CA LYS A 99 -14.85 9.92 1.30
C LYS A 99 -14.38 8.54 1.79
N TYR A 100 -13.08 8.25 1.73
CA TYR A 100 -12.48 6.97 2.12
C TYR A 100 -11.41 7.13 3.23
N PRO A 101 -11.77 7.65 4.42
CA PRO A 101 -10.80 8.02 5.45
C PRO A 101 -10.05 6.82 6.05
N SER A 102 -10.62 5.60 5.96
CA SER A 102 -9.97 4.38 6.44
C SER A 102 -8.59 4.18 5.80
N LEU A 103 -8.40 4.63 4.55
CA LEU A 103 -7.13 4.49 3.83
C LEU A 103 -6.01 5.40 4.33
N CYS A 104 -6.31 6.38 5.17
CA CYS A 104 -5.33 7.33 5.72
C CYS A 104 -5.11 7.15 7.23
N GLN A 105 -5.92 6.33 7.89
CA GLN A 105 -6.00 6.23 9.34
C GLN A 105 -4.69 5.77 10.00
N LEU A 106 -3.88 4.95 9.31
CA LEU A 106 -2.58 4.49 9.82
C LEU A 106 -1.40 5.37 9.40
N CYS A 107 -1.63 6.42 8.60
CA CYS A 107 -0.54 7.29 8.19
C CYS A 107 0.00 8.09 9.36
N TYR A 108 1.25 8.55 9.26
CA TYR A 108 1.86 9.30 10.34
C TYR A 108 1.12 10.62 10.61
N ASN A 109 0.65 11.27 9.55
CA ASN A 109 -0.32 12.35 9.62
C ASN A 109 -1.60 11.94 8.86
N PRO A 110 -2.60 11.38 9.56
CA PRO A 110 -3.84 10.92 8.93
C PRO A 110 -4.64 12.02 8.22
N TYR A 111 -4.53 13.27 8.70
CA TYR A 111 -5.24 14.41 8.11
C TYR A 111 -4.64 14.86 6.78
N GLN A 112 -3.30 14.79 6.65
CA GLN A 112 -2.62 15.18 5.42
C GLN A 112 -2.52 14.01 4.44
N CYS A 113 -2.17 12.81 4.91
CA CYS A 113 -2.11 11.58 4.12
C CYS A 113 -1.43 11.79 2.75
N GLY A 114 -0.30 12.50 2.76
CA GLY A 114 0.24 13.16 1.57
C GLY A 114 1.69 12.81 1.29
N ILE A 115 2.23 13.48 0.28
CA ILE A 115 3.66 13.42 -0.03
C ILE A 115 4.46 13.87 1.19
N GLY A 116 5.47 13.08 1.55
CA GLY A 116 6.34 13.36 2.71
C GLY A 116 5.86 12.76 4.03
N ASP A 117 4.73 12.03 4.05
CA ASP A 117 4.36 11.24 5.23
C ASP A 117 5.45 10.19 5.56
N LYS A 118 5.71 9.95 6.84
CA LYS A 118 6.77 9.01 7.27
C LYS A 118 6.45 7.56 6.88
N HIS A 119 5.18 7.25 6.64
CA HIS A 119 4.69 5.95 6.20
C HIS A 119 4.49 5.87 4.69
N TRP A 120 4.81 6.94 3.95
CA TRP A 120 4.75 6.96 2.49
C TRP A 120 6.08 6.59 1.81
N GLY A 121 5.98 6.09 0.59
CA GLY A 121 7.10 5.82 -0.30
C GLY A 121 7.78 4.47 -0.06
N ARG A 122 8.86 4.22 -0.81
CA ARG A 122 9.58 2.93 -0.90
C ARG A 122 9.79 2.20 0.43
N ARG A 123 10.19 2.92 1.48
CA ARG A 123 10.44 2.36 2.82
C ARG A 123 9.36 2.71 3.86
N GLY A 124 8.44 3.60 3.53
CA GLY A 124 7.37 4.06 4.41
C GLY A 124 6.53 2.92 5.00
N PRO A 125 6.09 1.94 4.20
CA PRO A 125 5.32 0.81 4.71
C PRO A 125 6.04 -0.03 5.75
N LEU A 126 7.38 -0.17 5.66
CA LEU A 126 8.16 -0.86 6.68
C LEU A 126 8.14 -0.08 8.00
N TYR A 127 8.20 1.25 7.94
CA TYR A 127 8.04 2.09 9.14
C TYR A 127 6.62 2.04 9.72
N CYS A 128 5.60 1.91 8.87
CA CYS A 128 4.21 1.73 9.29
C CYS A 128 3.99 0.36 9.96
N LEU A 129 4.62 -0.69 9.45
CA LEU A 129 4.56 -2.03 10.03
C LEU A 129 5.29 -2.06 11.38
N THR A 130 6.56 -1.63 11.39
CA THR A 130 7.42 -1.69 12.59
C THR A 130 7.07 -0.69 13.68
N SER A 131 6.23 0.32 13.40
CA SER A 131 5.64 1.18 14.44
C SER A 131 4.48 0.50 15.18
N GLY A 132 4.03 -0.67 14.73
CA GLY A 132 2.85 -1.36 15.25
C GLY A 132 1.51 -0.80 14.74
N ALA A 133 1.54 0.12 13.76
CA ALA A 133 0.32 0.68 13.19
C ALA A 133 -0.38 -0.32 12.25
N GLY A 134 0.39 -1.00 11.40
CA GLY A 134 -0.11 -1.98 10.44
C GLY A 134 0.19 -3.44 10.79
N GLU A 135 -0.45 -4.34 10.06
CA GLU A 135 -0.31 -5.80 10.15
C GLU A 135 0.33 -6.38 8.88
N VAL A 136 0.16 -5.70 7.74
CA VAL A 136 0.75 -6.10 6.46
C VAL A 136 1.32 -4.89 5.72
N ALA A 137 2.49 -5.05 5.12
CA ALA A 137 3.14 -4.04 4.28
C ALA A 137 3.49 -4.58 2.89
N TRP A 138 3.25 -3.78 1.85
CA TRP A 138 3.64 -4.11 0.47
C TRP A 138 4.95 -3.41 0.08
N VAL A 139 6.03 -4.18 -0.08
CA VAL A 139 7.40 -3.66 -0.05
C VAL A 139 8.36 -4.47 -0.92
N ARG A 140 9.47 -3.87 -1.35
CA ARG A 140 10.53 -4.63 -2.04
C ARG A 140 11.33 -5.48 -1.06
N LEU A 141 11.71 -6.68 -1.49
CA LEU A 141 12.47 -7.63 -0.69
C LEU A 141 13.85 -7.10 -0.27
N ASP A 142 14.52 -6.28 -1.09
CA ASP A 142 15.81 -5.69 -0.74
C ASP A 142 15.69 -4.63 0.36
N ASP A 143 14.58 -3.88 0.38
CA ASP A 143 14.25 -2.97 1.48
C ASP A 143 13.95 -3.73 2.77
N VAL A 144 13.23 -4.85 2.69
CA VAL A 144 12.98 -5.75 3.84
C VAL A 144 14.31 -6.22 4.42
N LYS A 145 15.19 -6.80 3.59
CA LYS A 145 16.49 -7.30 4.00
C LYS A 145 17.33 -6.21 4.67
N SER A 146 17.37 -5.02 4.06
CA SER A 146 18.13 -3.88 4.59
C SER A 146 17.54 -3.36 5.92
N HIS A 147 16.21 -3.29 6.02
CA HIS A 147 15.50 -2.78 7.19
C HIS A 147 15.65 -3.69 8.41
N PHE A 148 15.57 -5.01 8.22
CA PHE A 148 15.69 -6.00 9.29
C PHE A 148 17.10 -6.57 9.46
N GLY A 149 18.10 -6.07 8.70
CA GLY A 149 19.49 -6.51 8.81
C GLY A 149 19.76 -7.95 8.34
N VAL A 150 18.92 -8.49 7.45
CA VAL A 150 19.05 -9.86 6.94
C VAL A 150 20.08 -9.88 5.81
N ARG A 151 21.23 -10.53 6.02
CA ARG A 151 22.27 -10.68 4.98
C ARG A 151 21.81 -11.65 3.89
N GLN A 152 22.17 -11.37 2.63
CA GLN A 152 21.98 -12.31 1.53
C GLN A 152 22.98 -13.46 1.69
N SER A 153 22.50 -14.69 1.89
CA SER A 153 23.29 -15.92 1.77
C SER A 153 23.47 -16.28 0.30
#